data_AF-A0A5R9F5I5-F1
#
_entry.id   AF-A0A5R9F5I5-F1
#
_cell.length_a   1.000
_cell.length_b   1.000
_cell.length_c   1.000
_cell.angle_alpha   90.00
_cell.angle_beta   90.00
_cell.angle_gamma   90.00
#
_symmetry.space_group_name_H-M   'P 1'
#
loop_
_entity.id
_entity.type
_entity.pdbx_description
1 polymer ?
#
loop_
_entity_poly.entity_id
_entity_poly.type
_entity_poly.pdbx_seq_one_letter_code
_entity_poly.pdbx_strand_id
1 'polypeptide(L)' 'MTSIRFETIFHKQHAHGTTLGIMDYLEGKLIKLDVNDTEPDWLNPELKEFFQRERERVLKAPSN' A
#
# COMPACT_ATOMS: atom_id res chain seq x y z
N MET A 1 -23.69 -3.55 -0.82
CA MET A 1 -22.43 -3.98 -1.45
C MET A 1 -21.36 -3.01 -1.01
N THR A 2 -20.34 -3.46 -0.28
CA THR A 2 -19.18 -2.63 0.05
C THR A 2 -18.35 -2.49 -1.23
N SER A 3 -18.38 -1.31 -1.84
CA SER A 3 -17.51 -1.01 -2.98
C SER A 3 -16.07 -0.90 -2.46
N ILE A 4 -15.24 -1.90 -2.74
CA ILE A 4 -13.83 -1.87 -2.38
C ILE A 4 -13.13 -0.95 -3.38
N ARG A 5 -12.65 0.21 -2.90
CA ARG A 5 -11.93 1.19 -3.71
C ARG A 5 -10.47 0.78 -3.94
N PHE A 6 -9.82 0.30 -2.87
CA PHE A 6 -8.42 -0.10 -2.84
C PHE A 6 -8.28 -1.47 -2.17
N GLU A 7 -7.37 -2.28 -2.69
CA GLU A 7 -7.02 -3.58 -2.11
C GLU A 7 -5.52 -3.81 -2.24
N THR A 8 -4.88 -4.26 -1.16
CA THR A 8 -3.49 -4.72 -1.25
C THR A 8 -3.48 -6.14 -1.78
N ILE A 9 -2.92 -6.31 -2.99
CA ILE A 9 -2.92 -7.59 -3.69
C ILE A 9 -1.62 -8.39 -3.47
N PHE A 10 -0.53 -7.73 -3.05
CA PHE A 10 0.68 -8.42 -2.59
C PHE A 10 1.55 -7.55 -1.67
N HIS A 11 2.35 -8.23 -0.86
CA HIS A 11 3.49 -7.68 -0.13
C HIS A 11 4.75 -8.41 -0.55
N LYS A 12 5.79 -7.68 -0.93
CA LYS A 12 7.07 -8.28 -1.29
C LYS A 12 8.20 -7.65 -0.48
N GLN A 13 8.81 -8.46 0.37
CA GLN A 13 10.01 -8.06 1.10
C GLN A 13 11.22 -8.16 0.17
N HIS A 14 12.02 -7.11 0.17
CA HIS A 14 13.27 -6.95 -0.55
C HIS A 14 14.41 -6.70 0.44
N ALA A 15 15.66 -6.75 -0.02
CA ALA A 15 16.83 -6.52 0.84
C ALA A 15 16.85 -5.15 1.53
N HIS A 16 16.15 -4.15 0.98
CA HIS A 16 16.15 -2.77 1.46
C HIS A 16 14.75 -2.21 1.80
N GLY A 17 13.71 -3.03 1.79
CA GLY A 17 12.36 -2.54 2.05
C GLY A 17 11.26 -3.55 1.76
N THR A 18 10.01 -3.12 1.88
CA THR A 18 8.84 -3.94 1.57
C THR A 18 7.96 -3.17 0.62
N THR A 19 7.77 -3.71 -0.59
CA THR A 19 6.87 -3.12 -1.57
C THR A 19 5.45 -3.64 -1.37
N LEU A 20 4.49 -2.71 -1.27
CA LEU A 20 3.06 -2.98 -1.30
C LEU A 20 2.54 -2.80 -2.72
N GLY A 21 1.83 -3.80 -3.24
CA GLY A 21 1.07 -3.70 -4.48
C GLY A 21 -0.39 -3.43 -4.18
N ILE A 22 -0.88 -2.23 -4.51
CA ILE A 22 -2.23 -1.77 -4.24
C ILE A 22 -2.99 -1.64 -5.57
N MET A 23 -4.10 -2.36 -5.69
CA MET A 23 -5.01 -2.23 -6.82
C MET A 23 -6.01 -1.11 -6.55
N ASP A 24 -6.05 -0.12 -7.44
CA ASP A 24 -7.08 0.89 -7.53
C ASP A 24 -8.16 0.38 -8.52
N TYR A 25 -9.32 -0.03 -7.99
CA TYR A 25 -10.38 -0.63 -8.81
C TYR A 25 -11.21 0.37 -9.62
N LEU A 26 -11.27 1.64 -9.21
CA LEU A 26 -11.98 2.68 -9.96
C LEU A 26 -11.19 3.11 -11.19
N GLU A 27 -9.88 3.26 -11.06
CA GLU A 27 -8.97 3.64 -12.13
C GLU A 27 -8.45 2.44 -12.93
N GLY A 28 -8.59 1.23 -12.39
CA GLY A 28 -8.08 0.00 -13.00
C GLY A 28 -6.54 -0.07 -13.02
N LYS A 29 -5.88 0.48 -12.00
CA LYS A 29 -4.42 0.65 -11.97
C LYS A 29 -3.79 -0.09 -10.79
N LEU A 30 -2.64 -0.71 -11.04
CA LEU A 30 -1.77 -1.25 -10.00
C LEU A 30 -0.73 -0.20 -9.60
N ILE A 31 -0.75 0.15 -8.32
CA ILE A 31 0.14 1.11 -7.70
C ILE A 31 1.13 0.35 -6.82
N LYS A 32 2.42 0.68 -6.92
CA LYS A 32 3.49 0.04 -6.15
C LYS A 32 4.15 1.09 -5.27
N LEU A 33 4.16 0.87 -3.96
CA LEU A 33 4.74 1.78 -2.99
C LEU A 33 5.64 1.01 -2.03
N ASP A 34 6.85 1.51 -1.76
CA ASP A 34 7.69 0.94 -0.71
C ASP A 34 7.29 1.51 0.65
N VAL A 35 7.19 0.66 1.67
CA VAL A 35 6.89 1.07 3.05
C VAL A 35 7.94 2.01 3.63
N ASN A 36 9.14 2.04 3.07
CA ASN A 36 10.22 2.93 3.51
C ASN A 36 10.28 4.23 2.72
N ASP A 37 9.59 4.31 1.58
CA ASP A 37 9.61 5.52 0.75
C ASP A 37 8.85 6.67 1.45
N THR A 38 9.26 7.90 1.09
CA THR A 38 8.51 9.09 1.46
C THR A 38 7.20 9.08 0.68
N GLU A 39 6.07 9.27 1.38
CA GLU A 39 4.74 9.25 0.77
C GLU A 39 4.68 10.24 -0.41
N PRO A 40 4.39 9.77 -1.64
CA PRO A 40 4.36 10.65 -2.79
C PRO A 40 3.20 11.66 -2.74
N ASP A 41 3.48 12.91 -3.10
CA ASP A 41 2.47 13.99 -3.12
C ASP A 41 1.39 13.80 -4.19
N TRP A 42 1.68 13.01 -5.23
CA TRP A 42 0.72 12.73 -6.31
C TRP A 42 -0.36 11.70 -5.92
N LEU A 43 -0.24 11.05 -4.76
CA LEU A 43 -1.27 10.14 -4.28
C LEU A 43 -2.50 10.91 -3.81
N ASN A 44 -3.68 10.43 -4.20
CA ASN A 44 -4.94 10.97 -3.67
C ASN A 44 -5.06 10.70 -2.16
N PRO A 45 -5.80 11.52 -1.40
CA PRO A 45 -5.88 11.40 0.07
C PRO A 45 -6.36 10.03 0.56
N GLU A 46 -7.33 9.42 -0.11
CA GLU A 46 -7.87 8.11 0.32
C GLU A 46 -6.83 6.99 0.16
N LEU A 47 -6.06 7.02 -0.93
CA LEU A 47 -4.96 6.09 -1.17
C LEU A 47 -3.81 6.30 -0.19
N LYS A 48 -3.54 7.55 0.21
CA LYS A 48 -2.57 7.88 1.26
C LYS A 48 -3.00 7.25 2.59
N GLU A 49 -4.24 7.47 3.01
CA GLU A 49 -4.77 6.85 4.24
C GLU A 49 -4.72 5.32 4.19
N PHE A 50 -5.09 4.73 3.05
CA PHE A 50 -5.02 3.28 2.86
C PHE A 50 -3.57 2.78 2.96
N PHE A 51 -2.64 3.42 2.25
CA PHE A 51 -1.21 3.07 2.28
C PHE A 51 -0.62 3.18 3.68
N GLN A 52 -0.95 4.22 4.45
CA GLN A 52 -0.46 4.38 5.82
C GLN A 52 -0.94 3.26 6.74
N ARG A 53 -2.22 2.84 6.65
CA ARG A 53 -2.74 1.72 7.45
C ARG A 53 -2.01 0.41 7.14
N GLU A 54 -1.79 0.14 5.86
CA GLU A 54 -1.09 -1.08 5.44
C GLU A 54 0.39 -1.04 5.82
N ARG A 55 1.03 0.13 5.69
CA ARG A 55 2.39 0.39 6.18
C ARG A 55 2.50 0.10 7.68
N GLU A 56 1.61 0.65 8.50
CA GLU A 56 1.60 0.38 9.94
C GLU A 56 1.43 -1.10 10.25
N ARG A 57 0.55 -1.79 9.50
CA ARG A 57 0.31 -3.22 9.68
C ARG A 57 1.55 -4.06 9.37
N VAL A 58 2.26 -3.72 8.30
CA VAL A 58 3.52 -4.39 7.92
C VAL A 58 4.63 -4.10 8.92
N LEU A 59 4.76 -2.86 9.40
CA LEU A 59 5.79 -2.49 10.38
C LEU A 59 5.51 -3.03 11.79
N LYS A 60 4.25 -3.21 12.18
CA LYS A 60 3.84 -3.77 13.47
C LYS A 60 3.75 -5.30 13.47
N ALA A 61 3.84 -5.95 12.31
CA ALA A 61 3.88 -7.40 12.26
C ALA A 61 5.18 -7.91 12.90
N PRO A 62 5.13 -8.81 13.89
CA PRO A 62 6.34 -9.36 14.50
C PRO A 62 7.16 -10.09 13.43
N SER A 63 8.43 -9.73 13.29
CA SER A 63 9.38 -10.48 12.47
C SER A 63 9.48 -11.91 13.02
N ASN A 64 8.91 -12.87 12.27
CA ASN A 64 9.10 -14.30 12.52
C ASN A 64 10.51 -14.74 12.11
#